data_AF-A0A2H5BFB9-F1
#
_entry.id   AF-A0A2H5BFB9-F1
#
_cell.length_a   1.000
_cell.length_b   1.000
_cell.length_c   1.000
_cell.angle_alpha   90.00
_cell.angle_beta   90.00
_cell.angle_gamma   90.00
#
_symmetry.space_group_name_H-M   'P 1'
#
loop_
_entity.id
_entity.type
_entity.pdbx_description
1 polymer ?
#
loop_
_entity_poly.entity_id
_entity_poly.type
_entity_poly.pdbx_seq_one_letter_code
_entity_poly.pdbx_strand_id
1 'polypeptide(L)'
;MADPKYASLPGIDLNSPDLYETNDLPEDDQAQVDQSDQGNENVEKINVSATDAYKKFEGKTLEGGKVDFSDRVSGSRRIGYDAPQTEYEMQAVEREPETPQQKYQRLQHEIRELQEEVSKAKENVKADAETEKVSPVPLVKQAEYLQQQLTDLHLDKLLGDQAEVNLADPQRALHKRLLTELDSYKPTEAQAKSEKDAPSGNQVTYQLYYRPEQAKFTSNARAANIEQRLERMEALIGNNPEKLSMLTAETSNKSIVGAVGVLSSKVKLLDATQLEQVEGRLHALSQRLTKVVENKETAEEADKTAKVSELFEMVKKWDAVVDTLPHVVDRLTALKELHEQALQFSQALNHLDAAQQQVSSHMNAHSDMLKQVQTTLTENLSTLKDNCASIDDRVKALK
;
A
#
# COMPACT_ATOMS: atom_id res chain seq x y z
N MET A 1 33.95 -38.28 3.72
CA MET A 1 33.72 -39.15 2.54
C MET A 1 34.12 -38.34 1.32
N ALA A 2 34.87 -38.93 0.37
CA ALA A 2 35.35 -38.20 -0.80
C ALA A 2 34.19 -37.82 -1.73
N ASP A 3 34.16 -36.57 -2.19
CA ASP A 3 33.20 -36.13 -3.19
C ASP A 3 33.43 -36.88 -4.51
N PRO A 4 32.37 -37.42 -5.15
CA PRO A 4 32.51 -38.25 -6.34
C PRO A 4 33.10 -37.49 -7.54
N LYS A 5 33.03 -36.16 -7.52
CA LYS A 5 33.64 -35.29 -8.54
C LYS A 5 35.16 -35.29 -8.50
N TYR A 6 35.78 -35.52 -7.34
CA TYR A 6 37.23 -35.38 -7.13
C TYR A 6 37.94 -36.71 -6.88
N ALA A 7 37.19 -37.79 -6.65
CA ALA A 7 37.72 -39.11 -6.34
C ALA A 7 38.60 -39.74 -7.45
N SER A 8 38.44 -39.32 -8.70
CA SER A 8 39.22 -39.80 -9.85
C SER A 8 40.47 -38.96 -10.15
N LEU A 9 40.66 -37.84 -9.46
CA LEU A 9 41.80 -36.94 -9.68
C LEU A 9 43.00 -37.40 -8.84
N PRO A 10 44.17 -37.65 -9.45
CA PRO A 10 45.39 -37.94 -8.70
C PRO A 10 45.88 -36.69 -7.97
N GLY A 11 46.36 -36.84 -6.73
CA GLY A 11 46.98 -35.75 -5.94
C GLY A 11 46.02 -34.91 -5.08
N ILE A 12 44.78 -35.35 -4.88
CA ILE A 12 43.86 -34.75 -3.90
C ILE A 12 44.14 -35.32 -2.51
N ASP A 13 44.45 -34.46 -1.55
CA ASP A 13 44.55 -34.85 -0.14
C ASP A 13 43.15 -34.96 0.46
N LEU A 14 42.75 -36.19 0.80
CA LEU A 14 41.43 -36.51 1.36
C LEU A 14 41.42 -36.51 2.89
N ASN A 15 42.60 -36.46 3.52
CA ASN A 15 42.76 -36.62 4.97
C ASN A 15 43.16 -35.31 5.66
N SER A 16 43.49 -34.27 4.91
CA SER A 16 43.68 -32.92 5.45
C SER A 16 42.34 -32.29 5.83
N PRO A 17 42.27 -31.52 6.93
CA PRO A 17 41.12 -30.65 7.21
C PRO A 17 40.94 -29.64 6.08
N ASP A 18 39.68 -29.34 5.75
CA ASP A 18 39.31 -28.41 4.67
C ASP A 18 39.69 -26.96 5.00
N LEU A 19 39.65 -26.60 6.29
CA LEU A 19 39.95 -25.26 6.80
C LEU A 19 40.95 -25.34 7.95
N TYR A 20 42.01 -24.53 7.89
CA TYR A 20 42.95 -24.31 8.98
C TYR A 20 42.70 -22.90 9.54
N GLU A 21 41.94 -22.82 10.62
CA GLU A 21 41.62 -21.56 11.29
C GLU A 21 42.19 -21.51 12.72
N THR A 22 42.39 -20.30 13.23
CA THR A 22 42.67 -20.07 14.64
C THR A 22 41.41 -20.31 15.45
N ASN A 23 41.53 -20.76 16.70
CA ASN A 23 40.36 -20.92 17.58
C ASN A 23 39.58 -19.60 17.68
N ASP A 24 38.27 -19.65 17.53
CA ASP A 24 37.38 -18.51 17.75
C ASP A 24 37.57 -17.97 19.16
N LEU A 25 37.93 -16.68 19.25
CA LEU A 25 38.11 -16.00 20.53
C LEU A 25 36.76 -15.43 21.00
N PRO A 26 36.40 -15.59 22.28
CA PRO A 26 35.15 -15.08 22.84
C PRO A 26 35.08 -13.54 22.94
N GLU A 27 36.08 -12.82 22.43
CA GLU A 27 36.11 -11.36 22.37
C GLU A 27 35.23 -10.81 21.24
N ASP A 28 35.04 -11.56 20.15
CA ASP A 28 34.20 -11.17 19.01
C ASP A 28 32.68 -11.16 19.35
N ASP A 29 32.27 -11.92 20.37
CA ASP A 29 30.88 -11.99 20.85
C ASP A 29 30.51 -10.88 21.86
N GLN A 30 31.49 -10.07 22.28
CA GLN A 30 31.23 -9.00 23.24
C GLN A 30 30.68 -7.78 22.52
N ALA A 31 29.44 -7.41 22.85
CA ALA A 31 28.87 -6.14 22.40
C ALA A 31 29.77 -4.99 22.91
N GLN A 32 30.63 -4.46 22.04
CA GLN A 32 31.28 -3.18 22.26
C GLN A 32 30.17 -2.12 22.27
N VAL A 33 29.69 -1.79 23.47
CA VAL A 33 28.83 -0.63 23.65
C VAL A 33 29.70 0.57 23.32
N ASP A 34 29.54 1.10 22.12
CA ASP A 34 30.15 2.36 21.71
C ASP A 34 29.85 3.37 22.82
N GLN A 35 30.89 3.78 23.56
CA GLN A 35 30.80 4.85 24.57
C GLN A 35 30.68 6.22 23.89
N SER A 36 29.97 6.28 22.76
CA SER A 36 29.69 7.53 22.08
C SER A 36 28.69 8.31 22.93
N ASP A 37 29.16 9.47 23.38
CA ASP A 37 28.46 10.48 24.14
C ASP A 37 28.03 10.16 25.58
N GLN A 38 28.99 9.78 26.42
CA GLN A 38 28.93 10.21 27.82
C GLN A 38 28.68 11.73 27.83
N GLY A 39 27.59 12.16 28.47
CA GLY A 39 27.09 13.53 28.41
C GLY A 39 28.20 14.56 28.65
N ASN A 40 28.38 15.48 27.71
CA ASN A 40 29.28 16.61 27.87
C ASN A 40 28.57 17.66 28.75
N GLU A 41 29.18 18.08 29.87
CA GLU A 41 28.59 19.06 30.80
C GLU A 41 28.25 20.40 30.13
N ASN A 42 28.90 20.71 28.99
CA ASN A 42 28.69 21.93 28.22
C ASN A 42 27.62 21.80 27.11
N VAL A 43 27.01 20.63 26.93
CA VAL A 43 26.04 20.38 25.85
C VAL A 43 24.72 19.90 26.44
N GLU A 44 23.69 20.75 26.37
CA GLU A 44 22.33 20.34 26.67
C GLU A 44 21.76 19.50 25.52
N LYS A 45 21.52 18.20 25.77
CA LYS A 45 20.82 17.33 24.84
C LYS A 45 19.32 17.50 24.99
N ILE A 46 18.71 18.26 24.09
CA ILE A 46 17.25 18.45 24.06
C ILE A 46 16.63 17.34 23.22
N ASN A 47 15.87 16.45 23.85
CA ASN A 47 15.09 15.44 23.14
C ASN A 47 13.88 16.12 22.47
N VAL A 48 13.92 16.22 21.14
CA VAL A 48 12.81 16.77 20.36
C VAL A 48 11.89 15.64 19.93
N SER A 49 10.69 15.60 20.51
CA SER A 49 9.61 14.73 20.05
C SER A 49 8.93 15.36 18.84
N ALA A 50 8.93 14.65 17.71
CA ALA A 50 8.30 15.13 16.47
C ALA A 50 6.79 15.37 16.63
N THR A 51 6.12 14.58 17.46
CA THR A 51 4.67 14.72 17.72
C THR A 51 4.36 15.96 18.55
N ASP A 52 5.18 16.26 19.56
CA ASP A 52 5.01 17.47 20.37
C ASP A 52 5.40 18.72 19.61
N ALA A 53 6.43 18.63 18.75
CA ALA A 53 6.77 19.70 17.82
C ALA A 53 5.62 19.96 16.84
N TYR A 54 5.05 18.92 16.22
CA TYR A 54 3.90 19.05 15.32
C TYR A 54 2.73 19.77 15.99
N LYS A 55 2.32 19.34 17.19
CA LYS A 55 1.23 20.00 17.95
C LYS A 55 1.51 21.48 18.26
N LYS A 56 2.76 21.86 18.47
CA LYS A 56 3.14 23.27 18.73
C LYS A 56 2.99 24.16 17.50
N PHE A 57 3.05 23.59 16.30
CA PHE A 57 2.93 24.30 15.03
C PHE A 57 1.64 23.99 14.27
N GLU A 58 0.83 23.04 14.75
CA GLU A 58 -0.50 22.74 14.24
C GLU A 58 -1.38 23.99 14.32
N GLY A 59 -1.99 24.37 13.20
CA GLY A 59 -2.80 25.58 13.07
C GLY A 59 -2.02 26.87 12.81
N LYS A 60 -0.69 26.90 12.95
CA LYS A 60 0.13 28.07 12.60
C LYS A 60 0.43 28.06 11.10
N THR A 61 -0.13 29.02 10.37
CA THR A 61 0.12 29.21 8.95
C THR A 61 1.02 30.43 8.72
N LEU A 62 1.82 30.39 7.65
CA LEU A 62 2.66 31.50 7.23
C LEU A 62 2.18 31.98 5.86
N GLU A 63 2.00 33.29 5.71
CA GLU A 63 1.66 33.88 4.42
C GLU A 63 2.92 34.24 3.63
N GLY A 64 3.03 33.66 2.43
CA GLY A 64 4.17 33.86 1.52
C GLY A 64 3.96 34.97 0.47
N GLY A 65 2.88 35.76 0.56
CA GLY A 65 2.43 36.62 -0.54
C GLY A 65 3.32 37.83 -0.86
N LYS A 66 4.10 38.34 0.11
CA LYS A 66 4.95 39.54 -0.04
C LYS A 66 6.39 39.31 0.43
N VAL A 67 6.90 38.09 0.26
CA VAL A 67 8.26 37.75 0.69
C VAL A 67 9.26 38.15 -0.39
N ASP A 68 10.15 39.10 -0.08
CA ASP A 68 11.23 39.53 -0.96
C ASP A 68 12.57 39.52 -0.21
N PHE A 69 13.42 38.52 -0.52
CA PHE A 69 14.79 38.38 0.01
C PHE A 69 15.86 39.02 -0.89
N SER A 70 15.48 39.69 -1.98
CA SER A 70 16.46 40.46 -2.72
C SER A 70 16.88 41.63 -1.83
N ASP A 71 18.17 41.77 -1.53
CA ASP A 71 18.72 42.83 -0.65
C ASP A 71 18.70 44.24 -1.31
N ARG A 72 17.67 44.51 -2.12
CA ARG A 72 17.50 45.79 -2.80
C ARG A 72 17.02 46.85 -1.80
N VAL A 73 17.72 47.97 -1.72
CA VAL A 73 17.35 49.07 -0.83
C VAL A 73 16.07 49.73 -1.36
N SER A 74 14.97 49.68 -0.58
CA SER A 74 13.68 50.32 -0.91
C SER A 74 13.08 51.00 0.32
N GLY A 75 12.19 51.99 0.10
CA GLY A 75 11.62 52.82 1.16
C GLY A 75 10.61 52.14 2.10
N SER A 76 10.08 50.96 1.76
CA SER A 76 9.23 50.17 2.65
C SER A 76 10.06 49.10 3.36
N ARG A 77 9.76 48.84 4.65
CA ARG A 77 10.38 47.76 5.41
C ARG A 77 10.02 46.43 4.73
N ARG A 78 11.03 45.70 4.27
CA ARG A 78 10.86 44.34 3.76
C ARG A 78 10.65 43.43 4.97
N ILE A 79 9.49 42.81 5.04
CA ILE A 79 9.16 41.82 6.05
C ILE A 79 9.25 40.46 5.33
N GLY A 80 9.82 39.46 6.00
CA GLY A 80 9.88 38.10 5.46
C GLY A 80 8.50 37.44 5.48
N TYR A 81 8.44 36.16 5.84
CA TYR A 81 7.18 35.50 6.10
C TYR A 81 6.40 36.25 7.19
N ASP A 82 5.14 36.56 6.90
CA ASP A 82 4.23 37.17 7.86
C ASP A 82 3.36 36.08 8.48
N ALA A 83 3.17 36.15 9.80
CA ALA A 83 2.30 35.24 10.54
C ALA A 83 1.04 36.02 10.89
N PRO A 84 -0.06 35.89 10.12
CA PRO A 84 -1.26 36.70 10.33
C PRO A 84 -1.92 36.39 11.68
N GLN A 85 -1.75 35.18 12.22
CA GLN A 85 -2.23 34.81 13.55
C GLN A 85 -1.09 34.91 14.58
N THR A 86 -1.01 36.07 15.23
CA THR A 86 -0.29 36.18 16.50
C THR A 86 -1.27 36.00 17.66
N GLU A 87 -0.78 35.56 18.82
CA GLU A 87 -1.55 35.19 20.04
C GLU A 87 -2.48 36.31 20.59
N TYR A 88 -2.55 37.46 19.92
CA TYR A 88 -3.26 38.67 20.34
C TYR A 88 -4.28 39.21 19.33
N GLU A 89 -4.61 38.47 18.26
CA GLU A 89 -5.78 38.81 17.45
C GLU A 89 -7.01 38.03 17.93
N MET A 90 -8.07 38.77 18.28
CA MET A 90 -9.36 38.20 18.64
C MET A 90 -9.84 37.30 17.51
N GLN A 91 -9.98 36.02 17.82
CA GLN A 91 -10.75 34.99 17.12
C GLN A 91 -11.84 35.63 16.24
N ALA A 92 -11.52 35.84 14.96
CA ALA A 92 -12.52 36.21 13.97
C ALA A 92 -13.40 34.97 13.78
N VAL A 93 -14.43 34.87 14.62
CA VAL A 93 -15.61 33.99 14.54
C VAL A 93 -15.37 32.77 13.65
N GLU A 94 -14.81 31.72 14.23
CA GLU A 94 -14.99 30.36 13.71
C GLU A 94 -16.50 30.05 13.77
N ARG A 95 -17.26 30.46 12.75
CA ARG A 95 -18.52 29.78 12.45
C ARG A 95 -18.12 28.47 11.81
N GLU A 96 -18.30 27.38 12.55
CA GLU A 96 -18.39 26.06 11.93
C GLU A 96 -19.30 26.13 10.69
N PRO A 97 -19.01 25.35 9.62
CA PRO A 97 -19.85 25.32 8.44
C PRO A 97 -21.28 24.90 8.85
N GLU A 98 -22.23 25.84 8.78
CA GLU A 98 -23.63 25.60 9.12
C GLU A 98 -24.14 24.37 8.36
N THR A 99 -24.72 23.39 9.07
CA THR A 99 -25.33 22.23 8.43
C THR A 99 -26.43 22.69 7.45
N PRO A 100 -26.65 21.98 6.31
CA PRO A 100 -27.65 22.39 5.32
C PRO A 100 -29.05 22.64 5.91
N GLN A 101 -29.43 21.88 6.95
CA GLN A 101 -30.69 22.02 7.65
C GLN A 101 -30.75 23.30 8.51
N GLN A 102 -29.66 23.67 9.18
CA GLN A 102 -29.56 24.91 9.96
C GLN A 102 -29.54 26.15 9.05
N LYS A 103 -28.85 26.06 7.90
CA LYS A 103 -28.84 27.10 6.87
C LYS A 103 -30.23 27.32 6.27
N TYR A 104 -30.98 26.25 6.03
CA TYR A 104 -32.38 26.33 5.56
C TYR A 104 -33.30 27.04 6.57
N GLN A 105 -33.22 26.68 7.86
CA GLN A 105 -34.00 27.34 8.91
C GLN A 105 -33.67 28.83 9.01
N ARG A 106 -32.38 29.19 8.93
CA ARG A 106 -31.95 30.58 8.90
C ARG A 106 -32.51 31.34 7.70
N LEU A 107 -32.42 30.78 6.48
CA LEU A 107 -32.98 31.40 5.29
C LEU A 107 -34.52 31.55 5.36
N GLN A 108 -35.21 30.59 5.97
CA GLN A 108 -36.65 30.70 6.20
C GLN A 108 -37.00 31.87 7.15
N HIS A 109 -36.17 32.09 8.17
CA HIS A 109 -36.32 33.22 9.08
C HIS A 109 -35.96 34.55 8.40
N GLU A 110 -34.84 34.62 7.67
CA GLU A 110 -34.40 35.82 6.94
C GLU A 110 -35.43 36.24 5.87
N ILE A 111 -36.05 35.30 5.14
CA ILE A 111 -37.11 35.61 4.17
C ILE A 111 -38.38 36.10 4.86
N ARG A 112 -38.75 35.54 6.02
CA ARG A 112 -39.92 35.99 6.78
C ARG A 112 -39.70 37.40 7.35
N GLU A 113 -38.51 37.67 7.87
CA GLU A 113 -38.11 38.99 8.34
C GLU A 113 -38.15 40.01 7.19
N LEU A 114 -37.62 39.66 6.01
CA LEU A 114 -37.71 40.49 4.81
C LEU A 114 -39.17 40.76 4.40
N GLN A 115 -40.07 39.76 4.48
CA GLN A 115 -41.50 39.96 4.22
C GLN A 115 -42.15 40.90 5.23
N GLU A 116 -41.80 40.79 6.52
CA GLU A 116 -42.28 41.68 7.58
C GLU A 116 -41.76 43.11 7.40
N GLU A 117 -40.50 43.30 7.03
CA GLU A 117 -39.93 44.62 6.75
C GLU A 117 -40.56 45.27 5.53
N VAL A 118 -40.75 44.51 4.43
CA VAL A 118 -41.37 45.04 3.21
C VAL A 118 -42.87 45.30 3.42
N SER A 119 -43.57 44.53 4.26
CA SER A 119 -44.97 44.81 4.61
C SER A 119 -45.11 46.02 5.52
N LYS A 120 -44.22 46.20 6.52
CA LYS A 120 -44.13 47.44 7.30
C LYS A 120 -43.81 48.65 6.42
N ALA A 121 -42.88 48.50 5.47
CA ALA A 121 -42.57 49.53 4.49
C ALA A 121 -43.78 49.85 3.58
N LYS A 122 -44.59 48.84 3.22
CA LYS A 122 -45.83 49.04 2.45
C LYS A 122 -46.91 49.78 3.24
N GLU A 123 -47.01 49.58 4.56
CA GLU A 123 -47.92 50.35 5.42
C GLU A 123 -47.43 51.79 5.61
N ASN A 124 -46.12 51.99 5.79
CA ASN A 124 -45.52 53.32 5.92
C ASN A 124 -45.61 54.13 4.60
N VAL A 125 -45.45 53.49 3.43
CA VAL A 125 -45.60 54.15 2.11
C VAL A 125 -47.05 54.52 1.80
N LYS A 126 -48.04 53.91 2.45
CA LYS A 126 -49.45 54.37 2.36
C LYS A 126 -49.70 55.63 3.20
N ALA A 127 -48.84 55.95 4.17
CA ALA A 127 -48.94 57.16 4.98
C ALA A 127 -48.21 58.36 4.33
N ASP A 128 -47.15 58.13 3.56
CA ASP A 128 -46.37 59.16 2.86
C ASP A 128 -46.49 59.04 1.34
N ALA A 129 -47.49 59.69 0.75
CA ALA A 129 -47.85 59.57 -0.67
C ALA A 129 -46.95 60.32 -1.69
N GLU A 130 -45.69 60.65 -1.36
CA GLU A 130 -44.82 61.47 -2.24
C GLU A 130 -43.41 60.94 -2.51
N THR A 131 -43.14 59.64 -2.34
CA THR A 131 -41.87 59.05 -2.84
C THR A 131 -42.10 57.90 -3.83
N GLU A 132 -42.36 58.28 -5.09
CA GLU A 132 -42.15 57.42 -6.24
C GLU A 132 -40.66 57.08 -6.40
N LYS A 133 -40.30 55.80 -6.20
CA LYS A 133 -39.45 55.01 -7.14
C LYS A 133 -39.13 53.57 -6.73
N VAL A 134 -39.62 53.04 -5.61
CA VAL A 134 -39.60 51.58 -5.39
C VAL A 134 -40.96 51.14 -4.85
N SER A 135 -41.81 50.62 -5.74
CA SER A 135 -43.06 50.00 -5.34
C SER A 135 -42.73 48.79 -4.44
N PRO A 136 -43.22 48.73 -3.19
CA PRO A 136 -42.96 47.58 -2.31
C PRO A 136 -43.75 46.33 -2.74
N VAL A 137 -44.75 46.49 -3.62
CA VAL A 137 -45.65 45.41 -4.06
C VAL A 137 -44.95 44.31 -4.88
N PRO A 138 -44.07 44.58 -5.87
CA PRO A 138 -43.31 43.54 -6.56
C PRO A 138 -42.33 42.80 -5.65
N LEU A 139 -41.71 43.47 -4.66
CA LEU A 139 -40.82 42.81 -3.71
C LEU A 139 -41.56 41.80 -2.83
N VAL A 140 -42.78 42.13 -2.38
CA VAL A 140 -43.62 41.17 -1.63
C VAL A 140 -43.92 39.93 -2.49
N LYS A 141 -44.30 40.11 -3.76
CA LYS A 141 -44.58 38.99 -4.67
C LYS A 141 -43.33 38.11 -4.91
N GLN A 142 -42.16 38.73 -5.02
CA GLN A 142 -40.90 37.99 -5.16
C GLN A 142 -40.52 37.26 -3.86
N ALA A 143 -40.75 37.87 -2.69
CA ALA A 143 -40.50 37.24 -1.40
C ALA A 143 -41.49 36.08 -1.12
N GLU A 144 -42.77 36.22 -1.51
CA GLU A 144 -43.77 35.13 -1.47
C GLU A 144 -43.37 33.98 -2.42
N TYR A 145 -42.88 34.30 -3.62
CA TYR A 145 -42.38 33.29 -4.56
C TYR A 145 -41.16 32.54 -4.02
N LEU A 146 -40.19 33.25 -3.42
CA LEU A 146 -39.04 32.63 -2.77
C LEU A 146 -39.44 31.76 -1.58
N GLN A 147 -40.43 32.18 -0.80
CA GLN A 147 -40.99 31.36 0.28
C GLN A 147 -41.63 30.08 -0.28
N GLN A 148 -42.42 30.17 -1.35
CA GLN A 148 -43.03 29.00 -2.01
C GLN A 148 -41.96 28.04 -2.55
N GLN A 149 -40.93 28.55 -3.22
CA GLN A 149 -39.81 27.72 -3.68
C GLN A 149 -39.06 27.04 -2.54
N LEU A 150 -38.88 27.73 -1.40
CA LEU A 150 -38.21 27.18 -0.24
C LEU A 150 -39.08 26.10 0.45
N THR A 151 -40.41 26.26 0.47
CA THR A 151 -41.33 25.22 0.94
C THR A 151 -41.49 24.05 -0.03
N ASP A 152 -41.38 24.26 -1.34
CA ASP A 152 -41.40 23.20 -2.36
C ASP A 152 -40.16 22.31 -2.26
N LEU A 153 -38.99 22.88 -1.94
CA LEU A 153 -37.79 22.13 -1.59
C LEU A 153 -37.98 21.28 -0.31
N HIS A 154 -38.96 21.61 0.52
CA HIS A 154 -39.33 20.84 1.72
C HIS A 154 -40.43 19.79 1.45
N LEU A 155 -41.17 19.89 0.35
CA LEU A 155 -42.11 18.85 -0.09
C LEU A 155 -41.39 17.53 -0.45
N ASP A 156 -40.11 17.60 -0.84
CA ASP A 156 -39.23 16.43 -0.97
C ASP A 156 -39.01 15.69 0.36
N LYS A 157 -39.22 16.38 1.50
CA LYS A 157 -39.12 15.80 2.85
C LYS A 157 -40.50 15.48 3.47
N LEU A 158 -41.58 16.04 2.93
CA LEU A 158 -42.98 15.85 3.37
C LEU A 158 -43.79 14.86 2.51
N LEU A 159 -43.30 14.43 1.34
CA LEU A 159 -43.72 13.17 0.72
C LEU A 159 -43.17 11.99 1.56
N GLY A 160 -43.81 11.84 2.73
CA GLY A 160 -43.40 11.10 3.91
C GLY A 160 -42.88 9.67 3.71
N ASP A 161 -42.06 9.24 4.68
CA ASP A 161 -42.21 8.12 5.65
C ASP A 161 -42.92 6.80 5.27
N GLN A 162 -43.52 6.69 4.08
CA GLN A 162 -43.93 5.45 3.42
C GLN A 162 -42.86 4.94 2.45
N ALA A 163 -41.76 5.68 2.32
CA ALA A 163 -40.52 5.21 1.77
C ALA A 163 -39.52 5.00 2.92
N GLU A 164 -39.63 3.88 3.64
CA GLU A 164 -38.45 3.22 4.22
C GLU A 164 -37.54 2.73 3.09
N VAL A 165 -37.07 3.67 2.27
CA VAL A 165 -35.86 3.54 1.49
C VAL A 165 -34.79 3.99 2.46
N ASN A 166 -34.17 3.00 3.11
CA ASN A 166 -32.91 3.18 3.80
C ASN A 166 -32.01 4.12 2.96
N LEU A 167 -31.78 5.34 3.46
CA LEU A 167 -30.99 6.38 2.77
C LEU A 167 -29.52 5.97 2.56
N ALA A 168 -29.14 4.80 3.08
CA ALA A 168 -27.84 4.15 2.86
C ALA A 168 -27.76 3.36 1.54
N ASP A 169 -28.88 2.92 0.94
CA ASP A 169 -28.84 2.02 -0.23
C ASP A 169 -30.01 2.29 -1.22
N PRO A 170 -30.00 3.40 -1.99
CA PRO A 170 -30.88 3.57 -3.15
C PRO A 170 -30.72 2.44 -4.18
N GLN A 171 -29.56 1.77 -4.18
CA GLN A 171 -29.25 0.65 -5.07
C GLN A 171 -30.07 -0.61 -4.77
N ARG A 172 -30.50 -0.86 -3.53
CA ARG A 172 -31.27 -2.08 -3.18
C ARG A 172 -32.69 -2.05 -3.71
N ALA A 173 -33.35 -0.90 -3.69
CA ALA A 173 -34.70 -0.72 -4.23
C ALA A 173 -34.69 -0.83 -5.76
N LEU A 174 -33.68 -0.23 -6.40
CA LEU A 174 -33.44 -0.39 -7.84
C LEU A 174 -33.10 -1.83 -8.20
N HIS A 175 -32.28 -2.52 -7.41
CA HIS A 175 -31.94 -3.93 -7.61
C HIS A 175 -33.17 -4.85 -7.53
N LYS A 176 -34.05 -4.64 -6.55
CA LYS A 176 -35.30 -5.41 -6.44
C LYS A 176 -36.22 -5.17 -7.64
N ARG A 177 -36.39 -3.92 -8.08
CA ARG A 177 -37.20 -3.57 -9.27
C ARG A 177 -36.61 -4.18 -10.55
N LEU A 178 -35.30 -4.06 -10.75
CA LEU A 178 -34.60 -4.58 -11.91
C LEU A 178 -34.65 -6.12 -11.92
N LEU A 179 -34.53 -6.80 -10.78
CA LEU A 179 -34.75 -8.24 -10.68
C LEU A 179 -36.19 -8.64 -11.05
N THR A 180 -37.21 -7.94 -10.55
CA THR A 180 -38.61 -8.22 -10.95
C THR A 180 -38.85 -7.97 -12.44
N GLU A 181 -38.22 -6.95 -13.02
CA GLU A 181 -38.28 -6.70 -14.47
C GLU A 181 -37.55 -7.81 -15.23
N LEU A 182 -36.35 -8.22 -14.83
CA LEU A 182 -35.63 -9.34 -15.44
C LEU A 182 -36.38 -10.68 -15.30
N ASP A 183 -37.04 -10.92 -14.18
CA ASP A 183 -37.87 -12.11 -13.98
C ASP A 183 -39.14 -12.06 -14.85
N SER A 184 -39.68 -10.87 -15.14
CA SER A 184 -40.76 -10.71 -16.14
C SER A 184 -40.29 -10.93 -17.59
N TYR A 185 -38.98 -10.78 -17.84
CA TYR A 185 -38.35 -11.04 -19.14
C TYR A 185 -37.80 -12.47 -19.29
N LYS A 186 -37.76 -13.30 -18.24
CA LYS A 186 -37.45 -14.73 -18.39
C LYS A 186 -38.58 -15.39 -19.19
N PRO A 187 -38.33 -15.90 -20.40
CA PRO A 187 -39.36 -16.62 -21.13
C PRO A 187 -39.63 -17.93 -20.39
N THR A 188 -40.91 -18.19 -20.13
CA THR A 188 -41.43 -19.49 -19.73
C THR A 188 -40.81 -20.56 -20.64
N GLU A 189 -40.09 -21.53 -20.08
CA GLU A 189 -39.55 -22.68 -20.81
C GLU A 189 -40.71 -23.48 -21.42
N ALA A 190 -41.09 -23.19 -22.66
CA ALA A 190 -41.73 -24.12 -23.58
C ALA A 190 -41.90 -23.50 -24.98
N GLN A 191 -41.24 -24.12 -25.96
CA GLN A 191 -41.48 -24.06 -27.41
C GLN A 191 -41.01 -22.80 -28.17
N ALA A 192 -39.91 -22.92 -28.92
CA ALA A 192 -39.95 -23.26 -30.35
C ALA A 192 -38.66 -22.84 -31.09
N LYS A 193 -38.42 -23.54 -32.20
CA LYS A 193 -37.32 -23.42 -33.16
C LYS A 193 -37.21 -22.03 -33.80
N SER A 194 -35.95 -21.57 -33.89
CA SER A 194 -35.31 -20.75 -34.93
C SER A 194 -36.16 -19.97 -35.95
N GLU A 195 -35.95 -18.65 -36.02
CA GLU A 195 -35.50 -17.92 -37.24
C GLU A 195 -35.04 -16.49 -36.90
N LYS A 196 -34.12 -15.95 -37.71
CA LYS A 196 -33.35 -14.72 -37.49
C LYS A 196 -34.03 -13.46 -38.03
N ASP A 197 -33.62 -12.34 -37.43
CA ASP A 197 -33.59 -10.95 -37.94
C ASP A 197 -34.89 -10.14 -38.05
N ALA A 198 -35.27 -9.53 -36.92
CA ALA A 198 -35.82 -8.17 -36.84
C ALA A 198 -35.32 -7.53 -35.52
N PRO A 199 -34.88 -6.26 -35.48
CA PRO A 199 -34.47 -5.62 -34.23
C PRO A 199 -35.74 -5.23 -33.46
N SER A 200 -36.29 -6.18 -32.69
CA SER A 200 -37.30 -5.86 -31.69
C SER A 200 -36.65 -4.96 -30.64
N GLY A 201 -37.23 -3.79 -30.39
CA GLY A 201 -36.76 -2.79 -29.41
C GLY A 201 -36.84 -3.22 -27.94
N ASN A 202 -36.60 -4.50 -27.65
CA ASN A 202 -36.68 -5.10 -26.33
C ASN A 202 -35.51 -6.08 -26.09
N GLN A 203 -34.28 -5.67 -26.43
CA GLN A 203 -33.07 -6.39 -26.09
C GLN A 203 -32.51 -5.87 -24.75
N VAL A 204 -32.52 -6.72 -23.72
CA VAL A 204 -31.87 -6.42 -22.43
C VAL A 204 -30.35 -6.52 -22.65
N THR A 205 -29.68 -5.37 -22.80
CA THR A 205 -28.22 -5.30 -22.88
C THR A 205 -27.65 -5.06 -21.48
N TYR A 206 -27.12 -6.13 -20.87
CA TYR A 206 -26.44 -6.01 -19.58
C TYR A 206 -25.02 -5.48 -19.77
N GLN A 207 -24.84 -4.18 -19.49
CA GLN A 207 -23.52 -3.54 -19.51
C GLN A 207 -22.92 -3.53 -18.10
N LEU A 208 -21.92 -4.39 -17.90
CA LEU A 208 -21.13 -4.46 -16.66
C LEU A 208 -20.12 -3.33 -16.59
N TYR A 209 -20.40 -2.34 -15.75
CA TYR A 209 -19.40 -1.32 -15.39
C TYR A 209 -18.61 -1.78 -14.16
N TYR A 210 -17.47 -2.43 -14.41
CA TYR A 210 -16.51 -2.76 -13.35
C TYR A 210 -15.62 -1.54 -13.06
N ARG A 211 -15.52 -1.13 -11.80
CA ARG A 211 -14.58 -0.07 -11.34
C ARG A 211 -13.34 -0.73 -10.72
N PRO A 212 -12.26 -0.95 -11.49
CA PRO A 212 -11.08 -1.66 -10.99
C PRO A 212 -10.35 -0.92 -9.86
N GLU A 213 -10.40 0.42 -9.86
CA GLU A 213 -9.77 1.23 -8.80
C GLU A 213 -10.42 1.00 -7.43
N GLN A 214 -11.75 0.87 -7.37
CA GLN A 214 -12.45 0.60 -6.12
C GLN A 214 -12.08 -0.78 -5.56
N ALA A 215 -11.99 -1.80 -6.41
CA ALA A 215 -11.58 -3.14 -5.99
C ALA A 215 -10.14 -3.15 -5.45
N LYS A 216 -9.20 -2.51 -6.15
CA LYS A 216 -7.82 -2.34 -5.68
C LYS A 216 -7.76 -1.57 -4.36
N PHE A 217 -8.51 -0.47 -4.25
CA PHE A 217 -8.60 0.32 -3.02
C PHE A 217 -9.09 -0.53 -1.85
N THR A 218 -10.15 -1.34 -2.03
CA THR A 218 -10.64 -2.23 -0.96
C THR A 218 -9.64 -3.33 -0.56
N SER A 219 -8.87 -3.89 -1.50
CA SER A 219 -7.79 -4.85 -1.19
C SER A 219 -6.66 -4.18 -0.41
N ASN A 220 -6.21 -3.00 -0.85
CA ASN A 220 -5.15 -2.24 -0.19
C ASN A 220 -5.57 -1.78 1.21
N ALA A 221 -6.82 -1.35 1.38
CA ALA A 221 -7.38 -1.01 2.69
C ALA A 221 -7.41 -2.22 3.64
N ARG A 222 -7.70 -3.43 3.13
CA ARG A 222 -7.59 -4.67 3.92
C ARG A 222 -6.14 -5.00 4.28
N ALA A 223 -5.21 -4.87 3.35
CA ALA A 223 -3.78 -5.08 3.60
C ALA A 223 -3.25 -4.10 4.66
N ALA A 224 -3.58 -2.80 4.55
CA ALA A 224 -3.20 -1.77 5.52
C ALA A 224 -3.79 -2.04 6.92
N ASN A 225 -5.00 -2.58 7.03
CA ASN A 225 -5.56 -3.00 8.32
C ASN A 225 -4.79 -4.16 8.96
N ILE A 226 -4.31 -5.12 8.15
CA ILE A 226 -3.48 -6.23 8.64
C ILE A 226 -2.11 -5.70 9.06
N GLU A 227 -1.51 -4.81 8.27
CA GLU A 227 -0.23 -4.16 8.58
C GLU A 227 -0.31 -3.35 9.88
N GLN A 228 -1.35 -2.54 10.08
CA GLN A 228 -1.54 -1.81 11.33
C GLN A 228 -1.72 -2.75 12.54
N ARG A 229 -2.40 -3.89 12.35
CA ARG A 229 -2.53 -4.89 13.42
C ARG A 229 -1.21 -5.58 13.71
N LEU A 230 -0.41 -5.86 12.68
CA LEU A 230 0.93 -6.43 12.80
C LEU A 230 1.86 -5.45 13.53
N GLU A 231 1.87 -4.18 13.13
CA GLU A 231 2.64 -3.11 13.79
C GLU A 231 2.29 -2.99 15.27
N ARG A 232 1.00 -3.06 15.64
CA ARG A 232 0.59 -3.08 17.05
C ARG A 232 1.13 -4.32 17.79
N MET A 233 1.14 -5.49 17.16
CA MET A 233 1.70 -6.70 17.75
C MET A 233 3.22 -6.62 17.87
N GLU A 234 3.90 -6.09 16.87
CA GLU A 234 5.34 -5.83 16.87
C GLU A 234 5.74 -4.80 17.93
N ALA A 235 4.96 -3.74 18.11
CA ALA A 235 5.19 -2.74 19.15
C ALA A 235 5.06 -3.32 20.57
N LEU A 236 4.15 -4.29 20.77
CA LEU A 236 3.97 -4.98 22.04
C LEU A 236 5.09 -5.98 22.33
N ILE A 237 5.54 -6.72 21.32
CA ILE A 237 6.61 -7.72 21.44
C ILE A 237 8.01 -7.05 21.46
N GLY A 238 8.13 -5.92 20.77
CA GLY A 238 9.36 -5.16 20.56
C GLY A 238 10.21 -5.72 19.42
N ASN A 239 10.66 -4.85 18.51
CA ASN A 239 11.53 -5.22 17.39
C ASN A 239 13.03 -5.16 17.73
N ASN A 240 13.41 -5.06 19.01
CA ASN A 240 14.82 -4.93 19.40
C ASN A 240 15.46 -6.32 19.54
N PRO A 241 16.32 -6.75 18.59
CA PRO A 241 16.94 -8.07 18.64
C PRO A 241 17.82 -8.24 19.88
N GLU A 242 18.43 -7.16 20.39
CA GLU A 242 19.23 -7.16 21.62
C GLU A 242 18.39 -7.49 22.86
N LYS A 243 17.22 -6.86 23.03
CA LYS A 243 16.33 -7.12 24.17
C LYS A 243 15.73 -8.52 24.12
N LEU A 244 15.39 -8.98 22.91
CA LEU A 244 14.93 -10.35 22.70
C LEU A 244 16.04 -11.37 22.96
N SER A 245 17.27 -11.09 22.52
CA SER A 245 18.45 -11.91 22.79
C SER A 245 18.71 -12.00 24.30
N MET A 246 18.66 -10.88 25.04
CA MET A 246 18.80 -10.87 26.50
C MET A 246 17.74 -11.72 27.21
N LEU A 247 16.48 -11.69 26.75
CA LEU A 247 15.40 -12.48 27.33
C LEU A 247 15.45 -13.96 26.94
N THR A 248 16.02 -14.28 25.77
CA THR A 248 16.04 -15.64 25.21
C THR A 248 17.39 -16.35 25.36
N ALA A 249 18.40 -15.67 25.91
CA ALA A 249 19.73 -16.19 26.19
C ALA A 249 19.68 -17.48 27.03
N GLU A 250 18.82 -17.53 28.07
CA GLU A 250 18.65 -18.72 28.91
C GLU A 250 17.95 -19.89 28.18
N THR A 251 17.27 -19.62 27.07
CA THR A 251 16.52 -20.61 26.29
C THR A 251 17.18 -20.99 24.97
N SER A 252 18.43 -20.59 24.75
CA SER A 252 19.16 -20.83 23.49
C SER A 252 18.42 -20.29 22.26
N ASN A 253 17.98 -19.02 22.30
CA ASN A 253 17.25 -18.34 21.22
C ASN A 253 15.89 -18.97 20.85
N LYS A 254 15.27 -19.71 21.77
CA LYS A 254 13.90 -20.20 21.58
C LYS A 254 12.89 -19.12 21.94
N SER A 255 11.70 -19.26 21.33
CA SER A 255 10.56 -18.34 21.42
C SER A 255 10.36 -17.64 22.78
N ILE A 256 9.76 -16.45 22.77
CA ILE A 256 9.38 -15.70 23.98
C ILE A 256 8.56 -16.57 24.95
N VAL A 257 7.77 -17.51 24.42
CA VAL A 257 7.02 -18.49 25.22
C VAL A 257 7.93 -19.41 26.03
N GLY A 258 9.08 -19.82 25.47
CA GLY A 258 10.12 -20.56 26.19
C GLY A 258 10.67 -19.76 27.37
N ALA A 259 11.01 -18.48 27.15
CA ALA A 259 11.51 -17.60 28.20
C ALA A 259 10.48 -17.40 29.33
N VAL A 260 9.21 -17.18 28.97
CA VAL A 260 8.09 -17.12 29.95
C VAL A 260 7.93 -18.46 30.67
N GLY A 261 8.12 -19.59 30.00
CA GLY A 261 8.10 -20.93 30.60
C GLY A 261 9.19 -21.12 31.65
N VAL A 262 10.42 -20.68 31.37
CA VAL A 262 11.54 -20.68 32.32
C VAL A 262 11.27 -19.72 33.49
N LEU A 263 10.75 -18.53 33.22
CA LEU A 263 10.39 -17.60 34.28
C LEU A 263 9.28 -18.17 35.17
N SER A 264 8.27 -18.80 34.58
CA SER A 264 7.19 -19.50 35.29
C SER A 264 7.71 -20.68 36.11
N SER A 265 8.66 -21.47 35.60
CA SER A 265 9.27 -22.55 36.39
C SER A 265 10.09 -21.99 37.56
N LYS A 266 10.85 -20.91 37.35
CA LYS A 266 11.56 -20.18 38.41
C LYS A 266 10.59 -19.59 39.46
N VAL A 267 9.45 -19.06 39.03
CA VAL A 267 8.37 -18.59 39.93
C VAL A 267 7.76 -19.74 40.73
N LYS A 268 7.60 -20.92 40.13
CA LYS A 268 7.14 -22.11 40.86
C LYS A 268 8.17 -22.64 41.85
N LEU A 269 9.47 -22.46 41.57
CA LEU A 269 10.56 -22.80 42.50
C LEU A 269 10.62 -21.86 43.71
N LEU A 270 10.03 -20.65 43.63
CA LEU A 270 9.90 -19.73 44.75
C LEU A 270 8.87 -20.19 45.81
N ASP A 271 8.05 -21.20 45.52
CA ASP A 271 7.22 -21.85 46.53
C ASP A 271 8.05 -22.86 47.33
N ALA A 272 8.57 -22.40 48.48
CA ALA A 272 9.44 -23.17 49.37
C ALA A 272 8.85 -24.53 49.78
N THR A 273 7.52 -24.63 49.92
CA THR A 273 6.86 -25.88 50.34
C THR A 273 6.83 -26.95 49.24
N GLN A 274 6.75 -26.54 47.98
CA GLN A 274 6.80 -27.46 46.85
C GLN A 274 8.25 -27.87 46.53
N LEU A 275 9.22 -26.97 46.75
CA LEU A 275 10.63 -27.26 46.56
C LEU A 275 11.13 -28.40 47.47
N GLU A 276 10.76 -28.36 48.76
CA GLU A 276 11.16 -29.38 49.74
C GLU A 276 10.55 -30.76 49.44
N GLN A 277 9.28 -30.81 48.99
CA GLN A 277 8.66 -32.05 48.53
C GLN A 277 9.29 -32.61 47.24
N VAL A 278 9.66 -31.74 46.30
CA VAL A 278 10.31 -32.15 45.05
C VAL A 278 11.73 -32.64 45.33
N GLU A 279 12.49 -31.99 46.21
CA GLU A 279 13.83 -32.41 46.62
C GLU A 279 13.80 -33.79 47.29
N GLY A 280 12.85 -34.03 48.19
CA GLY A 280 12.68 -35.35 48.82
C GLY A 280 12.35 -36.46 47.82
N ARG A 281 11.51 -36.18 46.81
CA ARG A 281 11.20 -37.13 45.73
C ARG A 281 12.38 -37.36 44.80
N LEU A 282 13.13 -36.31 44.47
CA LEU A 282 14.34 -36.39 43.64
C LEU A 282 15.40 -37.27 44.32
N HIS A 283 15.59 -37.12 45.63
CA HIS A 283 16.55 -37.91 46.40
C HIS A 283 16.16 -39.40 46.40
N ALA A 284 14.88 -39.72 46.59
CA ALA A 284 14.38 -41.09 46.51
C ALA A 284 14.54 -41.69 45.10
N LEU A 285 14.39 -40.89 44.05
CA LEU A 285 14.54 -41.32 42.66
C LEU A 285 16.01 -41.52 42.28
N SER A 286 16.89 -40.62 42.71
CA SER A 286 18.35 -40.76 42.57
C SER A 286 18.85 -42.07 43.18
N GLN A 287 18.44 -42.38 44.42
CA GLN A 287 18.80 -43.65 45.06
C GLN A 287 18.28 -44.89 44.30
N ARG A 288 17.11 -44.80 43.65
CA ARG A 288 16.60 -45.89 42.80
C ARG A 288 17.37 -45.99 41.49
N LEU A 289 17.78 -44.87 40.91
CA LEU A 289 18.57 -44.82 39.67
C LEU A 289 19.95 -45.44 39.89
N THR A 290 20.62 -45.14 41.00
CA THR A 290 21.92 -45.74 41.35
C THR A 290 21.83 -47.26 41.44
N LYS A 291 20.77 -47.78 42.05
CA LYS A 291 20.50 -49.23 42.13
C LYS A 291 20.21 -49.88 40.78
N VAL A 292 19.69 -49.14 39.80
CA VAL A 292 19.45 -49.65 38.44
C VAL A 292 20.73 -49.63 37.60
N VAL A 293 21.57 -48.61 37.78
CA VAL A 293 22.87 -48.51 37.11
C VAL A 293 23.83 -49.62 37.58
N GLU A 294 23.78 -49.99 38.87
CA GLU A 294 24.54 -51.13 39.39
C GLU A 294 24.15 -52.49 38.77
N ASN A 295 22.98 -52.59 38.13
CA ASN A 295 22.44 -53.83 37.57
C ASN A 295 22.59 -53.95 36.04
N LYS A 296 23.28 -53.03 35.35
CA LYS A 296 23.32 -52.99 33.87
C LYS A 296 24.71 -53.31 33.30
N GLU A 297 24.78 -54.30 32.40
CA GLU A 297 25.99 -54.72 31.67
C GLU A 297 26.40 -53.68 30.61
N THR A 298 27.68 -53.29 30.61
CA THR A 298 28.14 -51.97 30.11
C THR A 298 28.81 -51.95 28.74
N ALA A 299 29.09 -53.09 28.09
CA ALA A 299 29.99 -53.11 26.93
C ALA A 299 29.30 -52.99 25.55
N GLU A 300 28.13 -53.62 25.32
CA GLU A 300 27.45 -53.57 24.01
C GLU A 300 26.52 -52.36 23.82
N GLU A 301 26.16 -51.68 24.90
CA GLU A 301 25.39 -50.44 24.82
C GLU A 301 26.27 -49.27 24.40
N ALA A 302 27.59 -49.26 24.68
CA ALA A 302 28.46 -48.12 24.38
C ALA A 302 28.47 -47.74 22.88
N ASP A 303 28.70 -48.70 21.98
CA ASP A 303 28.71 -48.45 20.53
C ASP A 303 27.33 -48.10 19.96
N LYS A 304 26.26 -48.69 20.51
CA LYS A 304 24.88 -48.34 20.15
C LYS A 304 24.53 -46.94 20.66
N THR A 305 24.99 -46.58 21.86
CA THR A 305 24.80 -45.25 22.45
C THR A 305 25.59 -44.19 21.71
N ALA A 306 26.79 -44.49 21.21
CA ALA A 306 27.57 -43.58 20.37
C ALA A 306 26.87 -43.29 19.04
N LYS A 307 26.35 -44.33 18.37
CA LYS A 307 25.55 -44.15 17.14
C LYS A 307 24.25 -43.40 17.40
N VAL A 308 23.58 -43.68 18.52
CA VAL A 308 22.35 -42.98 18.93
C VAL A 308 22.64 -41.53 19.30
N SER A 309 23.79 -41.22 19.91
CA SER A 309 24.19 -39.84 20.18
C SER A 309 24.52 -39.08 18.91
N GLU A 310 25.22 -39.71 17.95
CA GLU A 310 25.46 -39.11 16.62
C GLU A 310 24.14 -38.83 15.89
N LEU A 311 23.20 -39.78 15.90
CA LEU A 311 21.85 -39.59 15.34
C LEU A 311 21.09 -38.48 16.05
N PHE A 312 21.18 -38.40 17.37
CA PHE A 312 20.55 -37.34 18.16
C PHE A 312 21.13 -35.97 17.85
N GLU A 313 22.46 -35.86 17.69
CA GLU A 313 23.10 -34.61 17.26
C GLU A 313 22.68 -34.20 15.86
N MET A 314 22.57 -35.16 14.92
CA MET A 314 22.02 -34.88 13.60
C MET A 314 20.58 -34.38 13.69
N VAL A 315 19.70 -35.08 14.42
CA VAL A 315 18.30 -34.64 14.60
C VAL A 315 18.25 -33.25 15.24
N LYS A 316 19.07 -32.97 16.25
CA LYS A 316 19.14 -31.66 16.92
C LYS A 316 19.57 -30.54 15.98
N LYS A 317 20.50 -30.79 15.05
CA LYS A 317 20.89 -29.81 14.01
C LYS A 317 19.74 -29.52 13.03
N TRP A 318 18.96 -30.54 12.69
CA TRP A 318 17.85 -30.41 11.74
C TRP A 318 16.54 -29.93 12.38
N ASP A 319 16.37 -30.05 13.69
CA ASP A 319 15.17 -29.64 14.43
C ASP A 319 14.79 -28.17 14.13
N ALA A 320 15.77 -27.27 14.15
CA ALA A 320 15.57 -25.85 13.80
C ALA A 320 15.18 -25.63 12.32
N VAL A 321 15.65 -26.50 11.42
CA VAL A 321 15.35 -26.42 9.98
C VAL A 321 13.96 -26.96 9.67
N VAL A 322 13.51 -27.98 10.41
CA VAL A 322 12.18 -28.59 10.25
C VAL A 322 11.06 -27.57 10.46
N ASP A 323 11.18 -26.71 11.47
CA ASP A 323 10.19 -25.67 11.74
C ASP A 323 10.15 -24.58 10.66
N THR A 324 11.28 -24.31 9.99
CA THR A 324 11.35 -23.27 8.94
C THR A 324 10.97 -23.78 7.55
N LEU A 325 11.03 -25.09 7.31
CA LEU A 325 10.78 -25.68 5.99
C LEU A 325 9.36 -25.40 5.44
N PRO A 326 8.26 -25.53 6.23
CA PRO A 326 6.93 -25.15 5.76
C PRO A 326 6.85 -23.67 5.35
N HIS A 327 7.48 -22.77 6.11
CA HIS A 327 7.51 -21.34 5.80
C HIS A 327 8.24 -21.04 4.50
N VAL A 328 9.33 -21.75 4.21
CA VAL A 328 10.05 -21.63 2.93
C VAL A 328 9.17 -22.10 1.78
N VAL A 329 8.44 -23.21 1.94
CA VAL A 329 7.51 -23.72 0.94
C VAL A 329 6.36 -22.74 0.71
N ASP A 330 5.74 -22.22 1.77
CA ASP A 330 4.67 -21.23 1.65
C ASP A 330 5.16 -19.97 0.92
N ARG A 331 6.35 -19.49 1.24
CA ARG A 331 6.97 -18.36 0.54
C ARG A 331 7.22 -18.66 -0.94
N LEU A 332 7.68 -19.86 -1.28
CA LEU A 332 7.84 -20.29 -2.67
C LEU A 332 6.49 -20.36 -3.41
N THR A 333 5.42 -20.81 -2.75
CA THR A 333 4.08 -20.82 -3.34
C THR A 333 3.54 -19.42 -3.56
N ALA A 334 3.73 -18.50 -2.60
CA ALA A 334 3.32 -17.10 -2.73
C ALA A 334 4.11 -16.38 -3.85
N LEU A 335 5.40 -16.71 -4.02
CA LEU A 335 6.26 -16.14 -5.07
C LEU A 335 6.16 -16.87 -6.42
N LYS A 336 5.34 -17.92 -6.53
CA LYS A 336 5.22 -18.73 -7.74
C LYS A 336 4.84 -17.89 -8.96
N GLU A 337 3.82 -17.05 -8.85
CA GLU A 337 3.35 -16.21 -9.96
C GLU A 337 4.44 -15.22 -10.40
N LEU A 338 5.20 -14.66 -9.45
CA LEU A 338 6.31 -13.76 -9.75
C LEU A 338 7.44 -14.50 -10.48
N HIS A 339 7.80 -15.70 -10.02
CA HIS A 339 8.81 -16.53 -10.67
C HIS A 339 8.38 -16.95 -12.09
N GLU A 340 7.10 -17.25 -12.29
CA GLU A 340 6.54 -17.58 -13.61
C GLU A 340 6.58 -16.35 -14.54
N GLN A 341 6.22 -15.17 -14.04
CA GLN A 341 6.36 -13.92 -14.80
C GLN A 341 7.82 -13.61 -15.16
N ALA A 342 8.76 -13.83 -14.24
CA ALA A 342 10.19 -13.64 -14.50
C ALA A 342 10.71 -14.60 -15.59
N LEU A 343 10.23 -15.85 -15.61
CA LEU A 343 10.54 -16.81 -16.66
C LEU A 343 10.00 -16.33 -18.02
N GLN A 344 8.73 -15.90 -18.07
CA GLN A 344 8.11 -15.37 -19.28
C GLN A 344 8.80 -14.09 -19.76
N PHE A 345 9.24 -13.23 -18.84
CA PHE A 345 9.98 -12.01 -19.17
C PHE A 345 11.31 -12.32 -19.85
N SER A 346 12.08 -13.30 -19.34
CA SER A 346 13.33 -13.75 -19.98
C SER A 346 13.10 -14.25 -21.41
N GLN A 347 12.02 -15.02 -21.62
CA GLN A 347 11.64 -15.49 -22.96
C GLN A 347 11.21 -14.34 -23.88
N ALA A 348 10.39 -13.41 -23.39
CA ALA A 348 9.96 -12.23 -24.14
C ALA A 348 11.14 -11.34 -24.52
N LEU A 349 12.13 -11.21 -23.63
CA LEU A 349 13.36 -10.46 -23.89
C LEU A 349 14.20 -11.10 -25.00
N ASN A 350 14.37 -12.43 -24.98
CA ASN A 350 15.05 -13.16 -26.05
C ASN A 350 14.32 -13.03 -27.39
N HIS A 351 12.98 -13.10 -27.38
CA HIS A 351 12.19 -12.87 -28.59
C HIS A 351 12.32 -11.44 -29.11
N LEU A 352 12.36 -10.45 -28.21
CA LEU A 352 12.56 -9.05 -28.56
C LEU A 352 13.96 -8.81 -29.15
N ASP A 353 15.00 -9.42 -28.59
CA ASP A 353 16.36 -9.34 -29.13
C ASP A 353 16.45 -9.97 -30.53
N ALA A 354 15.86 -11.16 -30.72
CA ALA A 354 15.78 -11.78 -32.04
C ALA A 354 15.01 -10.91 -33.06
N ALA A 355 13.88 -10.33 -32.65
CA ALA A 355 13.12 -9.42 -33.49
C ALA A 355 13.91 -8.14 -33.83
N GLN A 356 14.66 -7.59 -32.86
CA GLN A 356 15.51 -6.43 -33.07
C GLN A 356 16.67 -6.75 -34.05
N GLN A 357 17.32 -7.90 -33.91
CA GLN A 357 18.35 -8.36 -34.85
C GLN A 357 17.77 -8.53 -36.26
N GLN A 358 16.56 -9.08 -36.39
CA GLN A 358 15.87 -9.21 -37.67
C GLN A 358 15.49 -7.84 -38.27
N VAL A 359 14.98 -6.90 -37.48
CA VAL A 359 14.68 -5.54 -37.98
C VAL A 359 15.96 -4.81 -38.40
N SER A 360 17.05 -4.98 -37.67
CA SER A 360 18.36 -4.43 -38.03
C SER A 360 18.88 -4.99 -39.35
N SER A 361 18.73 -6.30 -39.58
CA SER A 361 19.12 -6.92 -40.86
C SER A 361 18.24 -6.45 -42.02
N HIS A 362 16.92 -6.32 -41.82
CA HIS A 362 16.02 -5.73 -42.83
C HIS A 362 16.36 -4.27 -43.14
N MET A 363 16.71 -3.47 -42.13
CA MET A 363 17.12 -2.07 -42.34
C MET A 363 18.41 -1.99 -43.18
N ASN A 364 19.39 -2.85 -42.91
CA ASN A 364 20.61 -2.94 -43.70
C ASN A 364 20.30 -3.36 -45.16
N ALA A 365 19.44 -4.37 -45.36
CA ALA A 365 19.01 -4.80 -46.68
C ALA A 365 18.26 -3.68 -47.45
N HIS A 366 17.39 -2.93 -46.79
CA HIS A 366 16.72 -1.78 -47.39
C HIS A 366 17.69 -0.65 -47.74
N SER A 367 18.67 -0.37 -46.88
CA SER A 367 19.74 0.57 -47.17
C SER A 367 20.51 0.16 -48.43
N ASP A 368 20.86 -1.11 -48.56
CA ASP A 368 21.61 -1.60 -49.72
C ASP A 368 20.75 -1.61 -51.00
N MET A 369 19.47 -1.93 -50.89
CA MET A 369 18.54 -1.83 -52.02
C MET A 369 18.35 -0.37 -52.47
N LEU A 370 18.31 0.59 -51.54
CA LEU A 370 18.27 2.02 -51.86
C LEU A 370 19.55 2.48 -52.56
N LYS A 371 20.73 2.03 -52.10
CA LYS A 371 22.00 2.29 -52.80
C LYS A 371 21.97 1.72 -54.22
N GLN A 372 21.47 0.49 -54.40
CA GLN A 372 21.34 -0.10 -55.72
C GLN A 372 20.37 0.67 -56.63
N VAL A 373 19.23 1.13 -56.08
CA VAL A 373 18.29 2.01 -56.81
C VAL A 373 18.95 3.34 -57.17
N GLN A 374 19.74 3.93 -56.27
CA GLN A 374 20.49 5.15 -56.55
C GLN A 374 21.51 4.93 -57.69
N THR A 375 22.28 3.84 -57.64
CA THR A 375 23.26 3.52 -58.69
C THR A 375 22.57 3.29 -60.03
N THR A 376 21.50 2.48 -60.06
CA THR A 376 20.73 2.23 -61.30
C THR A 376 20.06 3.50 -61.84
N LEU A 377 19.59 4.41 -60.98
CA LEU A 377 19.07 5.70 -61.41
C LEU A 377 20.18 6.57 -62.03
N THR A 378 21.38 6.58 -61.45
CA THR A 378 22.52 7.32 -62.02
C THR A 378 22.97 6.75 -63.37
N GLU A 379 22.97 5.43 -63.52
CA GLU A 379 23.27 4.75 -64.80
C GLU A 379 22.16 5.00 -65.84
N ASN A 380 20.90 5.00 -65.43
CA ASN A 380 19.77 5.33 -66.32
C ASN A 380 19.79 6.80 -66.73
N LEU A 381 20.21 7.72 -65.84
CA LEU A 381 20.37 9.13 -66.18
C LEU A 381 21.55 9.36 -67.14
N SER A 382 22.67 8.65 -66.97
CA SER A 382 23.78 8.75 -67.92
C SER A 382 23.39 8.20 -69.29
N THR A 383 22.74 7.05 -69.35
CA THR A 383 22.27 6.48 -70.63
C THR A 383 21.21 7.36 -71.30
N LEU A 384 20.28 7.96 -70.54
CA LEU A 384 19.34 8.96 -71.09
C LEU A 384 20.06 10.19 -71.63
N LYS A 385 21.10 10.68 -70.94
CA LYS A 385 21.91 11.81 -71.41
C LYS A 385 22.63 11.47 -72.72
N ASP A 386 23.22 10.28 -72.82
CA ASP A 386 23.89 9.80 -74.03
C ASP A 386 22.89 9.61 -75.18
N ASN A 387 21.71 9.06 -74.91
CA ASN A 387 20.64 8.92 -75.88
C ASN A 387 20.16 10.29 -76.38
N CYS A 388 19.92 11.25 -75.48
CA CYS A 388 19.56 12.63 -75.85
C CYS A 388 20.64 13.29 -76.70
N ALA A 389 21.92 13.13 -76.36
CA ALA A 389 23.03 13.64 -77.16
C ALA A 389 23.04 13.01 -78.57
N SER A 390 22.84 11.69 -78.67
CA SER A 390 22.77 11.00 -79.96
C SER A 390 21.60 11.47 -80.84
N ILE A 391 20.45 11.79 -80.23
CA ILE A 391 19.29 12.36 -80.93
C ILE A 391 19.61 13.77 -81.41
N ASP A 392 20.22 14.59 -80.56
CA ASP A 392 20.60 15.96 -80.90
C ASP A 392 21.61 16.00 -82.06
N ASP A 393 22.58 15.08 -82.07
CA ASP A 393 23.52 14.92 -83.18
C ASP A 393 22.83 14.46 -84.48
N ARG A 394 21.86 13.54 -84.39
CA ARG A 394 21.05 13.13 -85.55
C ARG A 394 20.18 14.27 -86.08
N VAL A 395 19.62 15.10 -85.21
CA VAL A 395 18.84 16.28 -85.59
C VAL A 395 19.73 17.33 -86.26
N LYS A 396 20.96 17.51 -85.77
CA LYS A 396 21.96 18.40 -86.41
C LYS A 396 22.37 17.89 -87.79
N ALA A 397 22.48 16.58 -87.99
CA ALA A 397 22.82 16.00 -89.29
C ALA A 397 21.68 16.08 -90.34
N LEU A 398 20.45 16.38 -89.91
CA LEU A 398 19.27 16.55 -90.78
C LEU A 398 18.99 18.03 -91.14
N LYS A 399 19.72 18.97 -90.55
CA LYS A 399 19.81 20.38 -90.97
C LYS A 399 20.99 20.55 -91.91
#